data_AF-A0A3P7W0X0-F1
#
_entry.id   AF-A0A3P7W0X0-F1
#
_cell.length_a   1.000
_cell.length_b   1.000
_cell.length_c   1.000
_cell.angle_alpha   90.00
_cell.angle_beta   90.00
_cell.angle_gamma   90.00
#
_symmetry.space_group_name_H-M   'P 1'
#
loop_
_entity.id
_entity.type
_entity.pdbx_description
1 polymer ?
#
loop_
_entity_poly.entity_id
_entity_poly.type
_entity_poly.pdbx_seq_one_letter_code
_entity_poly.pdbx_strand_id
1 'polypeptide(L)'
;MQSLTDQLKVAASEAAEIQQRCTKMAEERAKEIQEFKHLQEQLKEVCLKNERLTVAHHAAETDARILREEMELRKRVQNAEMKELSALVQRESTQEAVAIFRTEIMQVLREIQLEYEQRLEAARADIHSAYEVKARVLRKTGLTSGNVGVGGQTPSDKNLQQLVDEQKQKIRILEENNARMERTIREVRGTLRERERELETAKNRFEIELSASQGELQCLKTDFEALLDSKIGLELEIASYRRLIEREEERHSLDSSDFGKLRLEPPNSKPRFYSHTRSSKGNVCIIECAVDGTSVTIANIGSQIWSDGCKPADEEGLELSGGNRWEMGASTRTALLSPNGEVSFDHLNTQLFAEGKSTVPPPPPKIEQIF
;
A
#
# COMPACT_ATOMS: atom_id res chain seq x y z
N MET A 1 -77.68 -16.71 78.81
CA MET A 1 -76.75 -17.77 78.36
C MET A 1 -76.72 -17.89 76.84
N GLN A 2 -77.83 -18.19 76.14
CA GLN A 2 -77.86 -18.32 74.67
C GLN A 2 -77.45 -17.04 73.90
N SER A 3 -77.95 -15.86 74.29
CA SER A 3 -77.57 -14.59 73.64
C SER A 3 -76.07 -14.26 73.75
N LEU A 4 -75.43 -14.57 74.88
CA LEU A 4 -73.99 -14.38 75.07
C LEU A 4 -73.18 -15.38 74.23
N THR A 5 -73.65 -16.63 74.10
CA THR A 5 -72.97 -17.63 73.25
C THR A 5 -73.05 -17.28 71.76
N ASP A 6 -74.14 -16.65 71.32
CA ASP A 6 -74.27 -16.23 69.92
C ASP A 6 -73.39 -14.99 69.63
N GLN A 7 -73.33 -14.03 70.55
CA GLN A 7 -72.39 -12.90 70.45
C GLN A 7 -70.93 -13.36 70.42
N LEU A 8 -70.57 -14.38 71.21
CA LEU A 8 -69.22 -14.95 71.24
C LEU A 8 -68.88 -15.67 69.92
N LYS A 9 -69.86 -16.35 69.31
CA LYS A 9 -69.69 -16.95 67.97
C LYS A 9 -69.49 -15.90 66.88
N VAL A 10 -70.26 -14.81 66.90
CA VAL A 10 -70.14 -13.71 65.94
C VAL A 10 -68.78 -13.01 66.09
N ALA A 11 -68.35 -12.71 67.31
CA ALA A 11 -67.03 -12.14 67.56
C ALA A 11 -65.89 -13.08 67.13
N ALA A 12 -66.06 -14.40 67.29
CA ALA A 12 -65.08 -15.39 66.84
C ALA A 12 -65.00 -15.48 65.30
N SER A 13 -66.14 -15.38 64.59
CA SER A 13 -66.13 -15.32 63.11
C SER A 13 -65.51 -14.02 62.59
N GLU A 14 -65.82 -12.87 63.21
CA GLU A 14 -65.23 -11.58 62.85
C GLU A 14 -63.71 -11.58 63.08
N ALA A 15 -63.24 -12.14 64.21
CA ALA A 15 -61.81 -12.29 64.48
C ALA A 15 -61.11 -13.20 63.45
N ALA A 16 -61.76 -14.29 63.02
CA ALA A 16 -61.23 -15.18 61.99
C ALA A 16 -61.14 -14.48 60.61
N GLU A 17 -62.15 -13.69 60.24
CA GLU A 17 -62.14 -12.89 59.00
C GLU A 17 -61.03 -11.84 59.01
N ILE A 18 -60.85 -11.13 60.13
CA ILE A 18 -59.76 -10.16 60.29
C ILE A 18 -58.40 -10.86 60.19
N GLN A 19 -58.22 -12.01 60.84
CA GLN A 19 -56.99 -12.78 60.75
C GLN A 19 -56.71 -13.25 59.32
N GLN A 20 -57.73 -13.68 58.58
CA GLN A 20 -57.61 -14.03 57.17
C GLN A 20 -57.26 -12.82 56.29
N ARG A 21 -57.82 -11.64 56.58
CA ARG A 21 -57.47 -10.42 55.84
C ARG A 21 -56.05 -9.96 56.13
N CYS A 22 -55.61 -10.03 57.39
CA CYS A 22 -54.23 -9.70 57.79
C CYS A 22 -53.21 -10.63 57.14
N THR A 23 -53.51 -11.93 57.02
CA THR A 23 -52.62 -12.89 56.34
C THR A 23 -52.53 -12.62 54.84
N LYS A 24 -53.67 -12.38 54.16
CA LYS A 24 -53.66 -11.98 52.74
C LYS A 24 -52.86 -10.69 52.49
N MET A 25 -53.08 -9.66 53.31
CA MET A 25 -52.32 -8.41 53.23
C MET A 25 -50.81 -8.62 53.48
N ALA A 26 -50.43 -9.54 54.37
CA ALA A 26 -49.03 -9.86 54.63
C ALA A 26 -48.39 -10.61 53.46
N GLU A 27 -49.12 -11.53 52.82
CA GLU A 27 -48.68 -12.23 51.61
C GLU A 27 -48.51 -11.28 50.42
N GLU A 28 -49.46 -10.35 50.22
CA GLU A 28 -49.38 -9.30 49.20
C GLU A 28 -48.15 -8.41 49.42
N ARG A 29 -47.94 -7.91 50.64
CA ARG A 29 -46.72 -7.15 50.98
C ARG A 29 -45.44 -7.95 50.75
N ALA A 30 -45.44 -9.25 51.02
CA ALA A 30 -44.28 -10.10 50.77
C ALA A 30 -43.97 -10.20 49.27
N LYS A 31 -45.00 -10.32 48.41
CA LYS A 31 -44.85 -10.31 46.95
C LYS A 31 -44.34 -8.95 46.45
N GLU A 32 -44.91 -7.85 46.92
CA GLU A 32 -44.46 -6.50 46.56
C GLU A 32 -42.99 -6.27 46.94
N ILE A 33 -42.54 -6.76 48.10
CA ILE A 33 -41.12 -6.67 48.51
C ILE A 33 -40.23 -7.51 47.59
N GLN A 34 -40.67 -8.69 47.16
CA GLN A 34 -39.92 -9.52 46.23
C GLN A 34 -39.83 -8.86 44.85
N GLU A 35 -40.94 -8.33 44.34
CA GLU A 35 -40.99 -7.58 43.08
C GLU A 35 -40.11 -6.33 43.14
N PHE A 36 -40.16 -5.56 44.23
CA PHE A 36 -39.31 -4.40 44.42
C PHE A 36 -37.81 -4.76 44.40
N LYS A 37 -37.42 -5.85 45.07
CA LYS A 37 -36.04 -6.36 45.04
C LYS A 37 -35.61 -6.76 43.63
N HIS A 38 -36.49 -7.47 42.91
CA HIS A 38 -36.21 -7.88 41.55
C HIS A 38 -36.03 -6.68 40.62
N LEU A 39 -36.93 -5.69 40.69
CA LEU A 39 -36.82 -4.45 39.93
C LEU A 39 -35.54 -3.66 40.29
N GLN A 40 -35.14 -3.67 41.56
CA GLN A 40 -33.91 -3.03 42.01
C GLN A 40 -32.65 -3.72 41.45
N GLU A 41 -32.65 -5.04 41.35
CA GLU A 41 -31.57 -5.81 40.71
C GLU A 41 -31.50 -5.54 39.21
N GLN A 42 -32.65 -5.55 38.53
CA GLN A 42 -32.74 -5.20 37.11
C GLN A 42 -32.24 -3.79 36.83
N LEU A 43 -32.61 -2.81 37.66
CA LEU A 43 -32.14 -1.43 37.52
C LEU A 43 -30.60 -1.36 37.63
N LYS A 44 -30.01 -2.04 38.61
CA LYS A 44 -28.55 -2.09 38.79
C LYS A 44 -27.86 -2.73 37.58
N GLU A 45 -28.42 -3.82 37.06
CA GLU A 45 -27.87 -4.50 35.88
C GLU A 45 -27.90 -3.59 34.65
N VAL A 46 -29.01 -2.90 34.42
CA VAL A 46 -29.16 -1.94 33.31
C VAL A 46 -28.20 -0.77 33.46
N CYS A 47 -28.05 -0.20 34.67
CA CYS A 47 -27.07 0.85 34.94
C CYS A 47 -25.64 0.41 34.60
N LEU A 48 -25.22 -0.76 35.09
CA LEU A 48 -23.88 -1.31 34.81
C LEU A 48 -23.67 -1.58 33.32
N LYS A 49 -24.70 -2.09 32.63
CA LYS A 49 -24.65 -2.30 31.18
C LYS A 49 -24.51 -0.97 30.44
N ASN A 50 -25.24 0.06 30.85
CA ASN A 50 -25.17 1.39 30.26
C ASN A 50 -23.79 2.03 30.46
N GLU A 51 -23.21 1.93 31.65
CA GLU A 51 -21.85 2.40 31.94
C GLU A 51 -20.81 1.70 31.06
N ARG A 52 -20.88 0.37 30.95
CA ARG A 52 -19.99 -0.41 30.07
C ARG A 52 -20.12 0.00 28.61
N LEU A 53 -21.34 0.18 28.11
CA LEU A 53 -21.58 0.63 26.74
C LEU A 53 -21.04 2.05 26.51
N THR A 54 -21.19 2.94 27.49
CA THR A 54 -20.68 4.31 27.40
C THR A 54 -19.16 4.34 27.31
N VAL A 55 -18.46 3.53 28.11
CA VAL A 55 -17.00 3.40 28.04
C VAL A 55 -16.56 2.80 26.70
N ALA A 56 -17.22 1.75 26.23
CA ALA A 56 -16.91 1.14 24.93
C ALA A 56 -17.15 2.11 23.76
N HIS A 57 -18.22 2.90 23.82
CA HIS A 57 -18.49 3.94 22.84
C HIS A 57 -17.39 5.01 22.82
N HIS A 58 -16.99 5.52 23.98
CA HIS A 58 -15.91 6.52 24.07
C HIS A 58 -14.59 5.97 23.55
N ALA A 59 -14.25 4.71 23.85
CA ALA A 59 -13.04 4.06 23.32
C ALA A 59 -13.08 3.95 21.79
N ALA A 60 -14.20 3.49 21.22
CA ALA A 60 -14.38 3.39 19.78
C ALA A 60 -14.32 4.78 19.09
N GLU A 61 -14.87 5.82 19.71
CA GLU A 61 -14.78 7.20 19.21
C GLU A 61 -13.36 7.74 19.24
N THR A 62 -12.58 7.43 20.29
CA THR A 62 -11.18 7.82 20.36
C THR A 62 -10.34 7.12 19.28
N ASP A 63 -10.55 5.82 19.06
CA ASP A 63 -9.84 5.06 18.03
C ASP A 63 -10.19 5.58 16.63
N ALA A 64 -11.47 5.82 16.36
CA ALA A 64 -11.93 6.40 15.10
C ALA A 64 -11.32 7.81 14.87
N ARG A 65 -11.13 8.59 15.94
CA ARG A 65 -10.48 9.91 15.85
C ARG A 65 -9.00 9.78 15.54
N ILE A 66 -8.28 8.90 16.23
CA ILE A 66 -6.85 8.66 15.99
C ILE A 66 -6.62 8.19 14.55
N LEU A 67 -7.41 7.23 14.06
CA LEU A 67 -7.33 6.74 12.69
C LEU A 67 -7.58 7.85 11.66
N ARG A 68 -8.54 8.75 11.92
CA ARG A 68 -8.78 9.92 11.06
C ARG A 68 -7.59 10.88 11.04
N GLU A 69 -7.00 11.17 12.20
CA GLU A 69 -5.82 12.03 12.32
C GLU A 69 -4.61 11.41 11.60
N GLU A 70 -4.42 10.09 11.70
CA GLU A 70 -3.36 9.36 10.99
C GLU A 70 -3.56 9.39 9.47
N MET A 71 -4.78 9.17 8.99
CA MET A 71 -5.11 9.27 7.56
C MET A 71 -4.81 10.67 7.00
N GLU A 72 -5.16 11.72 7.74
CA GLU A 72 -4.84 13.09 7.34
C GLU A 72 -3.34 13.41 7.41
N LEU A 73 -2.60 12.81 8.35
CA LEU A 73 -1.14 12.91 8.37
C LEU A 73 -0.53 12.23 7.12
N ARG A 74 -0.92 11.00 6.82
CA ARG A 74 -0.43 10.24 5.65
C ARG A 74 -0.72 10.99 4.34
N LYS A 75 -1.93 11.54 4.18
CA LYS A 75 -2.27 12.39 3.02
C LYS A 75 -1.40 13.63 2.92
N ARG A 76 -1.12 14.31 4.04
CA ARG A 76 -0.24 15.50 4.05
C ARG A 76 1.18 15.16 3.63
N VAL A 77 1.72 14.05 4.12
CA VAL A 77 3.06 13.56 3.74
C VAL A 77 3.10 13.23 2.26
N GLN A 78 2.17 12.41 1.77
CA GLN A 78 2.12 12.03 0.35
C GLN A 78 1.97 13.25 -0.56
N ASN A 79 1.14 14.23 -0.19
CA ASN A 79 1.01 15.48 -0.95
C ASN A 79 2.29 16.32 -0.94
N ALA A 80 3.08 16.30 0.13
CA ALA A 80 4.38 16.97 0.19
C ALA A 80 5.39 16.27 -0.72
N GLU A 81 5.50 14.94 -0.63
CA GLU A 81 6.37 14.12 -1.49
C GLU A 81 6.04 14.31 -2.98
N MET A 82 4.75 14.29 -3.33
CA MET A 82 4.31 14.52 -4.72
C MET A 82 4.67 15.93 -5.22
N LYS A 83 4.64 16.95 -4.35
CA LYS A 83 5.07 18.30 -4.70
C LYS A 83 6.59 18.36 -4.92
N GLU A 84 7.37 17.70 -4.08
CA GLU A 84 8.83 17.64 -4.23
C GLU A 84 9.23 16.88 -5.51
N LEU A 85 8.62 15.72 -5.76
CA LEU A 85 8.84 14.95 -7.00
C LEU A 85 8.44 15.76 -8.23
N SER A 86 7.29 16.44 -8.19
CA SER A 86 6.88 17.33 -9.29
C SER A 86 7.87 18.47 -9.49
N ALA A 87 8.43 19.05 -8.42
CA ALA A 87 9.45 20.10 -8.52
C ALA A 87 10.76 19.58 -9.09
N LEU A 88 11.16 18.34 -8.75
CA LEU A 88 12.34 17.69 -9.31
C LEU A 88 12.17 17.43 -10.81
N VAL A 89 11.04 16.84 -11.22
CA VAL A 89 10.71 16.61 -12.64
C VAL A 89 10.66 17.93 -13.41
N GLN A 90 10.08 18.99 -12.83
CA GLN A 90 10.09 20.31 -13.46
C GLN A 90 11.52 20.82 -13.64
N ARG A 91 12.38 20.74 -12.62
CA ARG A 91 13.80 21.13 -12.74
C ARG A 91 14.58 20.33 -13.78
N GLU A 92 14.32 19.03 -13.89
CA GLU A 92 15.01 18.17 -14.87
C GLU A 92 14.45 18.33 -16.29
N SER A 93 13.15 18.63 -16.42
CA SER A 93 12.47 18.86 -17.70
C SER A 93 12.59 20.29 -18.21
N THR A 94 13.06 21.25 -17.41
CA THR A 94 13.23 22.61 -17.89
C THR A 94 14.31 22.65 -18.97
N GLN A 95 14.00 23.41 -20.02
CA GLN A 95 14.93 23.74 -21.08
C GLN A 95 16.23 24.36 -20.55
N GLU A 96 16.19 24.94 -19.35
CA GLU A 96 17.36 25.44 -18.60
C GLU A 96 18.33 24.33 -18.20
N ALA A 97 17.88 23.17 -17.70
CA ALA A 97 18.78 22.06 -17.34
C ALA A 97 19.51 21.52 -18.58
N VAL A 98 18.79 21.38 -19.69
CA VAL A 98 19.36 20.99 -20.99
C VAL A 98 20.32 22.06 -21.52
N ALA A 99 19.99 23.35 -21.34
CA ALA A 99 20.86 24.45 -21.75
C ALA A 99 22.16 24.47 -20.93
N ILE A 100 22.09 24.27 -19.61
CA ILE A 100 23.27 24.18 -18.72
C ILE A 100 24.16 23.01 -19.17
N PHE A 101 23.60 21.82 -19.33
CA PHE A 101 24.35 20.65 -19.82
C PHE A 101 25.01 20.91 -21.17
N ARG A 102 24.28 21.53 -22.11
CA ARG A 102 24.82 21.91 -23.42
C ARG A 102 25.98 22.90 -23.28
N THR A 103 25.85 23.91 -22.41
CA THR A 103 26.93 24.89 -22.19
C THR A 103 28.17 24.25 -21.57
N GLU A 104 28.00 23.34 -20.62
CA GLU A 104 29.11 22.59 -20.00
C GLU A 104 29.82 21.71 -21.02
N ILE A 105 29.08 20.95 -21.85
CA ILE A 105 29.66 20.14 -22.93
C ILE A 105 30.43 21.03 -23.92
N MET A 106 29.86 22.18 -24.30
CA MET A 106 30.55 23.13 -25.19
C MET A 106 31.81 23.72 -24.55
N GLN A 107 31.84 23.92 -23.24
CA GLN A 107 33.02 24.36 -22.53
C GLN A 107 34.10 23.27 -22.53
N VAL A 108 33.75 22.04 -22.14
CA VAL A 108 34.68 20.90 -22.15
C VAL A 108 35.25 20.68 -23.55
N LEU A 109 34.44 20.78 -24.60
CA LEU A 109 34.90 20.65 -25.98
C LEU A 109 35.93 21.74 -26.35
N ARG A 110 35.70 22.99 -25.92
CA ARG A 110 36.66 24.08 -26.13
C ARG A 110 37.95 23.87 -25.36
N GLU A 111 37.88 23.38 -24.13
CA GLU A 111 39.06 23.05 -23.31
C GLU A 111 39.88 21.92 -23.96
N ILE A 112 39.23 20.88 -24.46
CA ILE A 112 39.88 19.81 -25.23
C ILE A 112 40.57 20.37 -26.47
N GLN A 113 39.88 21.20 -27.26
CA GLN A 113 40.46 21.83 -28.45
C GLN A 113 41.70 22.66 -28.11
N LEU A 114 41.63 23.46 -27.04
CA LEU A 114 42.74 24.27 -26.58
C LEU A 114 43.93 23.42 -26.13
N GLU A 115 43.70 22.34 -25.37
CA GLU A 115 44.75 21.38 -24.99
C GLU A 115 45.42 20.75 -26.22
N TYR A 116 44.62 20.37 -27.23
CA TYR A 116 45.15 19.84 -28.48
C TYR A 116 46.00 20.88 -29.22
N GLU A 117 45.53 22.12 -29.35
CA GLU A 117 46.29 23.21 -29.98
C GLU A 117 47.60 23.48 -29.24
N GLN A 118 47.57 23.53 -27.90
CA GLN A 118 48.78 23.71 -27.08
C GLN A 118 49.79 22.58 -27.27
N ARG A 119 49.34 21.32 -27.32
CA ARG A 119 50.24 20.17 -27.61
C ARG A 119 50.82 20.24 -29.02
N LEU A 120 50.02 20.68 -29.99
CA LEU A 120 50.46 20.81 -31.38
C LEU A 120 51.51 21.92 -31.52
N GLU A 121 51.31 23.05 -30.84
CA GLU A 121 52.27 24.16 -30.80
C GLU A 121 53.56 23.75 -30.06
N ALA A 122 53.45 23.04 -28.94
CA ALA A 122 54.60 22.48 -28.24
C ALA A 122 55.40 21.52 -29.13
N ALA A 123 54.73 20.62 -29.85
CA ALA A 123 55.38 19.71 -30.79
C ALA A 123 56.07 20.47 -31.95
N ARG A 124 55.45 21.54 -32.47
CA ARG A 124 56.08 22.42 -33.46
C ARG A 124 57.34 23.10 -32.91
N ALA A 125 57.25 23.65 -31.70
CA ALA A 125 58.39 24.30 -31.04
C ALA A 125 59.55 23.32 -30.80
N ASP A 126 59.25 22.09 -30.38
CA ASP A 126 60.24 21.03 -30.18
C ASP A 126 60.93 20.64 -31.50
N ILE A 127 60.16 20.49 -32.59
CA ILE A 127 60.72 20.23 -33.92
C ILE A 127 61.61 21.39 -34.38
N HIS A 128 61.15 22.64 -34.23
CA HIS A 128 61.95 23.82 -34.58
C HIS A 128 63.26 23.88 -33.78
N SER A 129 63.20 23.67 -32.47
CA SER A 129 64.36 23.60 -31.59
C SER A 129 65.34 22.48 -32.01
N ALA A 130 64.83 21.29 -32.31
CA ALA A 130 65.64 20.17 -32.78
C ALA A 130 66.37 20.49 -34.10
N TYR A 131 65.67 21.13 -35.06
CA TYR A 131 66.28 21.57 -36.31
C TYR A 131 67.30 22.70 -36.11
N GLU A 132 67.04 23.66 -35.24
CA GLU A 132 68.01 24.71 -34.92
C GLU A 132 69.29 24.13 -34.31
N VAL A 133 69.16 23.18 -33.37
CA VAL A 133 70.30 22.48 -32.79
C VAL A 133 71.07 21.73 -33.87
N LYS A 134 70.39 20.98 -34.75
CA LYS A 134 71.02 20.24 -35.85
C LYS A 134 71.73 21.18 -36.84
N ALA A 135 71.12 22.32 -37.18
CA ALA A 135 71.71 23.34 -38.03
C ALA A 135 72.92 24.05 -37.38
N ARG A 136 72.88 24.26 -36.06
CA ARG A 136 74.01 24.80 -35.29
C ARG A 136 75.18 23.82 -35.23
N VAL A 137 74.90 22.52 -35.04
CA VAL A 137 75.90 21.45 -35.09
C VAL A 137 76.52 21.37 -36.48
N LEU A 138 75.73 21.33 -37.55
CA LEU A 138 76.25 21.30 -38.93
C LEU A 138 77.10 22.53 -39.26
N ARG A 139 76.70 23.73 -38.83
CA ARG A 139 77.54 24.93 -38.96
C ARG A 139 78.87 24.75 -38.22
N LYS A 140 78.85 24.33 -36.95
CA LYS A 140 80.09 24.05 -36.20
C LYS A 140 80.96 23.00 -36.89
N THR A 141 80.40 21.87 -37.30
CA THR A 141 81.14 20.77 -37.94
C THR A 141 81.68 21.15 -39.32
N GLY A 142 80.96 21.99 -40.09
CA GLY A 142 81.42 22.54 -41.37
C GLY A 142 82.48 23.64 -41.23
N LEU A 143 82.47 24.39 -40.12
CA LEU A 143 83.50 25.38 -39.78
C LEU A 143 84.75 24.76 -39.12
N THR A 144 84.65 23.57 -38.52
CA THR A 144 85.79 22.91 -37.83
C THR A 144 86.78 22.17 -38.74
N SER A 145 86.66 22.26 -40.07
CA SER A 145 87.73 21.83 -40.99
C SER A 145 88.84 22.89 -41.17
N GLY A 146 88.69 24.08 -40.56
CA GLY A 146 89.66 25.15 -40.67
C GLY A 146 89.95 25.81 -39.32
N ASN A 147 91.08 25.40 -38.72
CA ASN A 147 91.91 26.21 -37.84
C ASN A 147 91.41 26.50 -36.40
N VAL A 148 92.08 25.80 -35.45
CA VAL A 148 92.73 26.27 -34.22
C VAL A 148 92.24 27.57 -33.57
N GLY A 149 91.99 27.52 -32.25
CA GLY A 149 92.07 28.74 -31.44
C GLY A 149 91.49 28.65 -30.03
N VAL A 150 92.38 28.46 -29.07
CA VAL A 150 92.25 28.72 -27.62
C VAL A 150 91.58 30.07 -27.33
N GLY A 151 90.69 30.13 -26.33
CA GLY A 151 90.37 31.39 -25.65
C GLY A 151 89.00 31.45 -24.95
N GLY A 152 88.99 31.54 -23.61
CA GLY A 152 87.88 32.16 -22.87
C GLY A 152 87.04 31.23 -21.99
N GLN A 153 87.61 30.75 -20.88
CA GLN A 153 86.80 30.48 -19.69
C GLN A 153 86.21 31.80 -19.19
N THR A 154 84.92 31.83 -18.82
CA THR A 154 84.34 32.48 -17.62
C THR A 154 82.84 32.87 -17.65
N PRO A 155 82.08 32.97 -18.77
CA PRO A 155 80.62 33.21 -18.71
C PRO A 155 79.73 31.99 -18.99
N SER A 156 80.21 30.98 -19.73
CA SER A 156 79.44 29.77 -20.12
C SER A 156 79.08 28.90 -18.92
N ASP A 157 80.04 28.65 -18.03
CA ASP A 157 79.85 27.73 -16.91
C ASP A 157 78.89 28.28 -15.85
N LYS A 158 78.84 29.61 -15.68
CA LYS A 158 77.88 30.26 -14.77
C LYS A 158 76.44 30.14 -15.26
N ASN A 159 76.21 30.30 -16.56
CA ASN A 159 74.88 30.13 -17.16
C ASN A 159 74.45 28.66 -17.12
N LEU A 160 75.38 27.73 -17.34
CA LEU A 160 75.11 26.30 -17.23
C LEU A 160 74.81 25.89 -15.78
N GLN A 161 75.54 26.46 -14.81
CA GLN A 161 75.29 26.25 -13.39
C GLN A 161 73.92 26.78 -12.96
N GLN A 162 73.54 27.99 -13.43
CA GLN A 162 72.21 28.55 -13.20
C GLN A 162 71.11 27.65 -13.77
N LEU A 163 71.25 27.16 -15.00
CA LEU A 163 70.29 26.23 -15.60
C LEU A 163 70.17 24.92 -14.80
N VAL A 164 71.29 24.39 -14.30
CA VAL A 164 71.30 23.19 -13.46
C VAL A 164 70.57 23.45 -12.14
N ASP A 165 70.75 24.62 -11.52
CA ASP A 165 70.08 24.97 -10.27
C ASP A 165 68.58 25.23 -10.47
N GLU A 166 68.19 25.87 -11.57
CA GLU A 166 66.79 26.00 -12.00
C GLU A 166 66.13 24.64 -12.25
N GLN A 167 66.81 23.72 -12.94
CA GLN A 167 66.31 22.36 -13.15
C GLN A 167 66.19 21.59 -11.84
N LYS A 168 67.15 21.71 -10.92
CA LYS A 168 67.05 21.11 -9.57
C LYS A 168 65.89 21.69 -8.77
N GLN A 169 65.61 22.98 -8.90
CA GLN A 169 64.45 23.61 -8.26
C GLN A 169 63.14 23.08 -8.87
N LYS A 170 63.08 22.96 -10.20
CA LYS A 170 61.91 22.40 -10.90
C LYS A 170 61.66 20.95 -10.49
N ILE A 171 62.73 20.13 -10.38
CA ILE A 171 62.64 18.75 -9.89
C ILE A 171 62.07 18.73 -8.47
N ARG A 172 62.59 19.56 -7.54
CA ARG A 172 62.06 19.63 -6.17
C ARG A 172 60.59 20.01 -6.10
N ILE A 173 60.15 21.00 -6.88
CA ILE A 173 58.73 21.39 -6.95
C ILE A 173 57.87 20.25 -7.49
N LEU A 174 58.35 19.54 -8.51
CA LEU A 174 57.65 18.37 -9.07
C LEU A 174 57.57 17.21 -8.07
N GLU A 175 58.65 16.94 -7.33
CA GLU A 175 58.69 15.93 -6.28
C GLU A 175 57.72 16.27 -5.13
N GLU A 176 57.70 17.52 -4.67
CA GLU A 176 56.75 17.99 -3.65
C GLU A 176 55.30 17.89 -4.13
N ASN A 177 55.04 18.27 -5.39
CA ASN A 177 53.70 18.15 -5.97
C ASN A 177 53.29 16.69 -6.09
N ASN A 178 54.18 15.80 -6.52
CA ASN A 178 53.89 14.38 -6.61
C ASN A 178 53.59 13.78 -5.23
N ALA A 179 54.41 14.10 -4.21
CA ALA A 179 54.16 13.68 -2.84
C ALA A 179 52.83 14.22 -2.27
N ARG A 180 52.42 15.42 -2.68
CA ARG A 180 51.11 15.98 -2.34
C ARG A 180 49.97 15.23 -3.03
N MET A 181 50.09 14.95 -4.32
CA MET A 181 49.09 14.17 -5.07
C MET A 181 48.96 12.74 -4.53
N GLU A 182 50.06 12.11 -4.14
CA GLU A 182 50.04 10.78 -3.52
C GLU A 182 49.37 10.79 -2.12
N ARG A 183 49.48 11.89 -1.37
CA ARG A 183 48.76 12.08 -0.10
C ARG A 183 47.26 12.23 -0.34
N THR A 184 46.84 13.11 -1.26
CA THR A 184 45.42 13.31 -1.56
C THR A 184 44.78 12.02 -2.10
N ILE A 185 45.48 11.27 -2.96
CA ILE A 185 45.00 9.96 -3.44
C ILE A 185 44.81 8.98 -2.27
N ARG A 186 45.72 8.93 -1.30
CA ARG A 186 45.59 8.07 -0.12
C ARG A 186 44.42 8.49 0.76
N GLU A 187 44.25 9.78 1.00
CA GLU A 187 43.14 10.33 1.78
C GLU A 187 41.79 10.02 1.13
N VAL A 188 41.64 10.30 -0.17
CA VAL A 188 40.41 10.02 -0.94
C VAL A 188 40.11 8.52 -0.98
N ARG A 189 41.13 7.66 -1.14
CA ARG A 189 40.93 6.21 -1.07
C ARG A 189 40.54 5.76 0.34
N GLY A 190 41.03 6.43 1.38
CA GLY A 190 40.65 6.17 2.77
C GLY A 190 39.18 6.51 3.02
N THR A 191 38.76 7.71 2.64
CA THR A 191 37.37 8.17 2.81
C THR A 191 36.41 7.34 1.97
N LEU A 192 36.77 6.94 0.75
CA LEU A 192 35.95 6.05 -0.07
C LEU A 192 35.71 4.71 0.63
N ARG A 193 36.77 4.07 1.16
CA ARG A 193 36.63 2.79 1.88
C ARG A 193 35.78 2.91 3.15
N GLU A 194 35.86 4.04 3.84
CA GLU A 194 35.02 4.30 5.01
C GLU A 194 33.55 4.44 4.60
N ARG A 195 33.27 5.19 3.53
CA ARG A 195 31.92 5.32 2.97
C ARG A 195 31.36 3.99 2.46
N GLU A 196 32.17 3.16 1.81
CA GLU A 196 31.79 1.81 1.40
C GLU A 196 31.40 0.95 2.61
N ARG A 197 32.17 1.01 3.71
CA ARG A 197 31.81 0.31 4.96
C ARG A 197 30.53 0.86 5.57
N GLU A 198 30.36 2.17 5.65
CA GLU A 198 29.14 2.80 6.16
C GLU A 198 27.92 2.34 5.36
N LEU A 199 27.98 2.39 4.02
CA LEU A 199 26.92 1.93 3.14
C LEU A 199 26.62 0.45 3.32
N GLU A 200 27.63 -0.41 3.42
CA GLU A 200 27.42 -1.84 3.65
C GLU A 200 26.77 -2.10 5.02
N THR A 201 27.15 -1.36 6.07
CA THR A 201 26.49 -1.49 7.38
C THR A 201 25.04 -1.00 7.36
N ALA A 202 24.74 0.08 6.63
CA ALA A 202 23.39 0.59 6.47
C ALA A 202 22.52 -0.41 5.68
N LYS A 203 23.06 -0.96 4.59
CA LYS A 203 22.43 -2.02 3.80
C LYS A 203 22.08 -3.23 4.68
N ASN A 204 23.04 -3.74 5.44
CA ASN A 204 22.80 -4.88 6.34
C ASN A 204 21.71 -4.58 7.39
N ARG A 205 21.66 -3.35 7.93
CA ARG A 205 20.58 -2.94 8.85
C ARG A 205 19.22 -2.98 8.17
N PHE A 206 19.10 -2.40 6.97
CA PHE A 206 17.85 -2.41 6.23
C PHE A 206 17.42 -3.83 5.81
N GLU A 207 18.36 -4.72 5.48
CA GLU A 207 18.04 -6.12 5.19
C GLU A 207 17.47 -6.85 6.41
N ILE A 208 18.02 -6.59 7.60
CA ILE A 208 17.50 -7.14 8.86
C ILE A 208 16.09 -6.60 9.17
N GLU A 209 15.89 -5.28 9.05
CA GLU A 209 14.58 -4.64 9.27
C GLU A 209 13.53 -5.15 8.28
N LEU A 210 13.90 -5.30 7.00
CA LEU A 210 13.02 -5.84 5.97
C LEU A 210 12.63 -7.30 6.29
N SER A 211 13.60 -8.13 6.68
CA SER A 211 13.32 -9.52 7.07
C SER A 211 12.43 -9.61 8.31
N ALA A 212 12.63 -8.72 9.29
CA ALA A 212 11.79 -8.66 10.48
C ALA A 212 10.34 -8.27 10.13
N SER A 213 10.16 -7.22 9.33
CA SER A 213 8.84 -6.75 8.90
C SER A 213 8.11 -7.79 8.02
N GLN A 214 8.83 -8.51 7.15
CA GLN A 214 8.27 -9.63 6.41
C GLN A 214 7.82 -10.78 7.33
N GLY A 215 8.58 -11.06 8.39
CA GLY A 215 8.20 -12.03 9.41
C GLY A 215 6.92 -11.61 10.14
N GLU A 216 6.82 -10.35 10.57
CA GLU A 216 5.62 -9.79 11.21
C GLU A 216 4.39 -9.85 10.29
N LEU A 217 4.54 -9.50 9.01
CA LEU A 217 3.47 -9.62 8.02
C LEU A 217 3.00 -11.06 7.84
N GLN A 218 3.93 -12.03 7.84
CA GLN A 218 3.59 -13.44 7.72
C GLN A 218 2.84 -13.95 8.97
N CYS A 219 3.26 -13.56 10.17
CA CYS A 219 2.54 -13.87 11.41
C CYS A 219 1.14 -13.26 11.43
N LEU A 220 1.02 -11.98 11.06
CA LEU A 220 -0.28 -11.30 11.00
C LEU A 220 -1.21 -11.96 9.97
N LYS A 221 -0.67 -12.38 8.82
CA LYS A 221 -1.43 -13.13 7.83
C LYS A 221 -1.96 -14.46 8.40
N THR A 222 -1.13 -15.23 9.11
CA THR A 222 -1.58 -16.49 9.71
C THR A 222 -2.63 -16.27 10.79
N ASP A 223 -2.52 -15.20 11.58
CA ASP A 223 -3.52 -14.84 12.59
C ASP A 223 -4.86 -14.44 11.94
N PHE A 224 -4.81 -13.69 10.84
CA PHE A 224 -6.00 -13.36 10.05
C PHE A 224 -6.66 -14.60 9.43
N GLU A 225 -5.87 -15.54 8.90
CA GLU A 225 -6.38 -16.82 8.38
C GLU A 225 -7.09 -17.61 9.48
N ALA A 226 -6.47 -17.74 10.66
CA ALA A 226 -7.08 -18.42 11.82
C ALA A 226 -8.37 -17.74 12.30
N LEU A 227 -8.41 -16.39 12.31
CA LEU A 227 -9.60 -15.64 12.67
C LEU A 227 -10.73 -15.83 11.64
N LEU A 228 -10.39 -15.89 10.35
CA LEU A 228 -11.35 -16.15 9.28
C LEU A 228 -11.95 -17.55 9.40
N ASP A 229 -11.13 -18.56 9.70
CA ASP A 229 -11.59 -19.94 9.94
C ASP A 229 -12.55 -20.00 11.13
N SER A 230 -12.23 -19.31 12.23
CA SER A 230 -13.10 -19.19 13.40
C SER A 230 -14.44 -18.51 13.04
N LYS A 231 -14.39 -17.42 12.27
CA LYS A 231 -15.58 -16.71 11.78
C LYS A 231 -16.47 -17.63 10.94
N ILE A 232 -15.89 -18.41 10.02
CA ILE A 232 -16.63 -19.37 9.20
C ILE A 232 -17.26 -20.46 10.09
N GLY A 233 -16.53 -20.96 11.08
CA GLY A 233 -17.05 -21.92 12.06
C GLY A 233 -18.28 -21.38 12.80
N LEU A 234 -18.21 -20.15 13.32
CA LEU A 234 -19.34 -19.50 13.98
C LEU A 234 -20.53 -19.27 13.04
N GLU A 235 -20.30 -18.93 11.78
CA GLU A 235 -21.39 -18.81 10.80
C GLU A 235 -22.10 -20.13 10.53
N LEU A 236 -21.35 -21.24 10.48
CA LEU A 236 -21.91 -22.59 10.36
C LEU A 236 -22.70 -22.99 11.61
N GLU A 237 -22.21 -22.65 12.80
CA GLU A 237 -22.93 -22.87 14.05
C GLU A 237 -24.24 -22.06 14.09
N ILE A 238 -24.20 -20.77 13.76
CA ILE A 238 -25.40 -19.92 13.69
C ILE A 238 -26.40 -20.48 12.67
N ALA A 239 -25.94 -20.92 11.49
CA ALA A 239 -26.80 -21.55 10.49
C ALA A 239 -27.43 -22.85 11.00
N SER A 240 -26.68 -23.64 11.77
CA SER A 240 -27.17 -24.87 12.40
C SER A 240 -28.20 -24.58 13.49
N TYR A 241 -27.96 -23.58 14.35
CA TYR A 241 -28.91 -23.14 15.36
C TYR A 241 -30.19 -22.60 14.72
N ARG A 242 -30.11 -21.82 13.64
CA ARG A 242 -31.29 -21.36 12.88
C ARG A 242 -32.12 -22.53 12.36
N ARG A 243 -31.48 -23.54 11.74
CA ARG A 243 -32.17 -24.76 11.27
C ARG A 243 -32.79 -25.58 12.41
N LEU A 244 -32.17 -25.59 13.59
CA LEU A 244 -32.73 -26.28 14.75
C LEU A 244 -34.01 -25.59 15.23
N ILE A 245 -33.98 -24.25 15.33
CA ILE A 245 -35.13 -23.44 15.70
C ILE A 245 -36.25 -23.58 14.67
N GLU A 246 -35.95 -23.47 13.37
CA GLU A 246 -36.93 -23.66 12.28
C GLU A 246 -37.64 -25.02 12.40
N ARG A 247 -36.91 -26.11 12.71
CA ARG A 247 -37.49 -27.44 12.90
C ARG A 247 -38.31 -27.58 14.19
N GLU A 248 -37.95 -26.85 15.25
CA GLU A 248 -38.75 -26.81 16.49
C GLU A 248 -40.05 -26.04 16.27
N GLU A 249 -39.99 -24.92 15.57
CA GLU A 249 -41.16 -24.14 15.15
C GLU A 249 -42.10 -24.95 14.24
N GLU A 250 -41.56 -25.73 13.30
CA GLU A 250 -42.35 -26.65 12.47
C GLU A 250 -43.09 -27.72 13.30
N ARG A 251 -42.43 -28.33 14.30
CA ARG A 251 -43.08 -29.31 15.20
C ARG A 251 -44.15 -28.66 16.07
N HIS A 252 -43.87 -27.50 16.65
CA HIS A 252 -44.82 -26.77 17.49
C HIS A 252 -46.01 -26.24 16.66
N SER A 253 -45.80 -25.90 15.39
CA SER A 253 -46.86 -25.52 14.45
C SER A 253 -47.75 -26.70 14.06
N LEU A 254 -47.18 -27.93 13.97
CA LEU A 254 -47.95 -29.15 13.73
C LEU A 254 -48.77 -29.58 14.96
N ASP A 255 -48.23 -29.44 16.18
CA ASP A 255 -48.98 -29.69 17.43
C ASP A 255 -50.07 -28.63 17.72
N SER A 256 -49.98 -27.46 17.07
CA SER A 256 -51.00 -26.40 17.16
C SER A 256 -52.05 -26.46 16.03
N SER A 257 -51.95 -27.40 15.10
CA SER A 257 -52.89 -27.54 13.97
C SER A 257 -53.86 -28.71 14.17
N ASP A 258 -54.79 -28.53 15.11
CA ASP A 258 -56.17 -29.05 14.98
C ASP A 258 -57.13 -27.95 14.48
N PHE A 259 -56.59 -26.83 13.97
CA PHE A 259 -57.37 -25.82 13.26
C PHE A 259 -56.65 -25.33 12.00
N GLY A 260 -57.26 -25.64 10.86
CA GLY A 260 -57.13 -24.84 9.64
C GLY A 260 -56.01 -25.24 8.68
N LYS A 261 -56.34 -26.12 7.73
CA LYS A 261 -55.73 -26.15 6.40
C LYS A 261 -55.60 -24.72 5.86
N LEU A 262 -54.38 -24.23 5.70
CA LEU A 262 -54.06 -23.29 4.62
C LEU A 262 -52.69 -23.64 4.04
N ARG A 263 -52.73 -24.25 2.86
CA ARG A 263 -51.61 -24.35 1.95
C ARG A 263 -51.18 -22.92 1.61
N LEU A 264 -50.06 -22.47 2.18
CA LEU A 264 -49.37 -21.27 1.75
C LEU A 264 -48.05 -21.71 1.10
N GLU A 265 -47.96 -21.36 -0.17
CA GLU A 265 -46.80 -21.55 -1.05
C GLU A 265 -45.51 -21.03 -0.39
N PRO A 266 -44.34 -21.65 -0.65
CA PRO A 266 -43.10 -21.26 -0.03
C PRO A 266 -42.76 -19.80 -0.38
N PRO A 267 -42.34 -18.97 0.60
CA PRO A 267 -41.91 -17.62 0.31
C PRO A 267 -40.69 -17.67 -0.59
N ASN A 268 -40.84 -17.10 -1.78
CA ASN A 268 -39.81 -16.77 -2.76
C ASN A 268 -38.41 -16.70 -2.14
N SER A 269 -37.67 -17.81 -2.22
CA SER A 269 -36.32 -17.94 -1.73
C SER A 269 -35.43 -17.11 -2.64
N LYS A 270 -35.27 -15.82 -2.32
CA LYS A 270 -34.12 -15.08 -2.84
C LYS A 270 -32.89 -15.90 -2.45
N PRO A 271 -32.06 -16.36 -3.41
CA PRO A 271 -30.86 -17.10 -3.08
C PRO A 271 -30.02 -16.22 -2.14
N ARG A 272 -29.73 -16.72 -0.94
CA ARG A 272 -28.73 -16.08 -0.09
C ARG A 272 -27.41 -16.17 -0.87
N PHE A 273 -26.73 -15.05 -1.05
CA PHE A 273 -25.42 -15.01 -1.68
C PHE A 273 -24.36 -14.93 -0.58
N TYR A 274 -23.33 -15.76 -0.68
CA TYR A 274 -22.12 -15.60 0.14
C TYR A 274 -21.09 -14.79 -0.64
N SER A 275 -20.66 -13.65 -0.10
CA SER A 275 -19.52 -12.94 -0.66
C SER A 275 -18.24 -13.71 -0.36
N HIS A 276 -17.54 -14.14 -1.41
CA HIS A 276 -16.27 -14.84 -1.31
C HIS A 276 -15.17 -13.96 -1.88
N THR A 277 -14.45 -13.21 -1.05
CA THR A 277 -13.20 -12.57 -1.47
C THR A 277 -12.05 -13.60 -1.54
N ARG A 278 -12.26 -14.71 -2.27
CA ARG A 278 -11.15 -15.59 -2.64
C ARG A 278 -10.52 -15.00 -3.88
N SER A 279 -9.38 -14.35 -3.68
CA SER A 279 -8.49 -13.94 -4.77
C SER A 279 -8.00 -15.19 -5.50
N SER A 280 -8.65 -15.55 -6.60
CA SER A 280 -8.00 -16.33 -7.65
C SER A 280 -6.84 -15.49 -8.17
N LYS A 281 -5.61 -16.03 -8.15
CA LYS A 281 -4.44 -15.39 -8.76
C LYS A 281 -4.79 -14.95 -10.19
N GLY A 282 -4.98 -13.65 -10.42
CA GLY A 282 -5.34 -13.11 -11.73
C GLY A 282 -6.18 -11.84 -11.64
N ASN A 283 -6.58 -11.31 -12.79
CA ASN A 283 -7.36 -10.07 -12.92
C ASN A 283 -8.85 -10.26 -12.62
N VAL A 284 -9.27 -11.42 -12.09
CA VAL A 284 -10.68 -11.81 -11.93
C VAL A 284 -10.93 -12.26 -10.50
N CYS A 285 -12.02 -11.76 -9.91
CA CYS A 285 -12.46 -12.10 -8.57
C CYS A 285 -13.93 -12.55 -8.57
N ILE A 286 -14.24 -13.57 -7.77
CA ILE A 286 -15.63 -13.97 -7.49
C ILE A 286 -16.18 -12.99 -6.46
N ILE A 287 -17.30 -12.33 -6.75
CA ILE A 287 -17.92 -11.39 -5.80
C ILE A 287 -18.94 -12.12 -4.94
N GLU A 288 -19.78 -12.94 -5.58
CA GLU A 288 -20.91 -13.61 -4.95
C GLU A 288 -21.12 -15.00 -5.54
N CYS A 289 -21.47 -15.96 -4.69
CA CYS A 289 -21.89 -17.30 -5.10
C CYS A 289 -23.26 -17.59 -4.48
N ALA A 290 -24.19 -18.09 -5.28
CA ALA A 290 -25.50 -18.51 -4.79
C ALA A 290 -25.37 -19.78 -3.93
N VAL A 291 -26.09 -19.85 -2.81
CA VAL A 291 -26.04 -20.97 -1.85
C VAL A 291 -26.43 -22.32 -2.45
N ASP A 292 -27.23 -22.32 -3.50
CA ASP A 292 -27.66 -23.51 -4.25
C ASP A 292 -26.68 -23.91 -5.37
N GLY A 293 -25.61 -23.14 -5.58
CA GLY A 293 -24.63 -23.39 -6.63
C GLY A 293 -25.13 -23.12 -8.04
N THR A 294 -26.25 -22.42 -8.20
CA THR A 294 -26.86 -22.18 -9.53
C THR A 294 -26.21 -21.04 -10.31
N SER A 295 -25.61 -20.08 -9.61
CA SER A 295 -24.99 -18.91 -10.24
C SER A 295 -23.83 -18.35 -9.44
N VAL A 296 -22.90 -17.72 -10.15
CA VAL A 296 -21.76 -17.02 -9.59
C VAL A 296 -21.63 -15.66 -10.27
N THR A 297 -21.33 -14.64 -9.48
CA THR A 297 -21.05 -13.28 -9.96
C THR A 297 -19.55 -13.04 -9.91
N ILE A 298 -19.00 -12.56 -11.02
CA ILE A 298 -17.56 -12.40 -11.20
C ILE A 298 -17.28 -10.96 -11.66
N ALA A 299 -16.17 -10.37 -11.19
CA ALA A 299 -15.68 -9.06 -11.64
C ALA A 299 -14.22 -9.08 -12.07
N ASN A 300 -13.92 -8.22 -13.06
CA ASN A 300 -12.56 -7.89 -13.46
C ASN A 300 -12.01 -6.76 -12.58
N ILE A 301 -10.97 -7.08 -11.80
CA ILE A 301 -10.24 -6.16 -10.91
C ILE A 301 -8.89 -5.73 -11.48
N GLY A 302 -8.53 -6.18 -12.69
CA GLY A 302 -7.29 -5.82 -13.36
C GLY A 302 -7.37 -4.51 -14.15
N SER A 303 -6.21 -4.06 -14.64
CA SER A 303 -6.07 -2.86 -15.48
C SER A 303 -6.29 -3.09 -16.98
N GLN A 304 -6.51 -4.35 -17.39
CA GLN A 304 -6.70 -4.73 -18.79
C GLN A 304 -8.20 -4.83 -19.13
N ILE A 305 -8.58 -4.13 -20.19
CA ILE A 305 -9.90 -4.23 -20.82
C ILE A 305 -9.89 -5.43 -21.77
N TRP A 306 -10.84 -6.34 -21.62
CA TRP A 306 -11.03 -7.40 -22.60
C TRP A 306 -11.98 -6.91 -23.69
N SER A 307 -11.45 -6.81 -24.90
CA SER A 307 -12.21 -6.45 -26.09
C SER A 307 -13.16 -7.57 -26.52
N ASP A 308 -14.24 -7.20 -27.22
CA ASP A 308 -15.26 -8.08 -27.79
C ASP A 308 -14.71 -9.41 -28.31
N GLY A 309 -15.29 -10.52 -27.86
CA GLY A 309 -15.15 -11.84 -28.50
C GLY A 309 -14.09 -12.79 -27.94
N CYS A 310 -13.25 -12.39 -26.99
CA CYS A 310 -12.29 -13.29 -26.34
C CYS A 310 -12.72 -13.58 -24.89
N LYS A 311 -13.72 -14.45 -24.71
CA LYS A 311 -14.23 -14.85 -23.39
C LYS A 311 -13.42 -16.04 -22.84
N PRO A 312 -12.99 -16.03 -21.56
CA PRO A 312 -12.24 -17.16 -20.97
C PRO A 312 -13.07 -18.41 -20.63
N ALA A 313 -14.37 -18.45 -20.95
CA ALA A 313 -15.30 -19.39 -20.31
C ALA A 313 -16.37 -19.99 -21.25
N ASP A 314 -16.07 -20.14 -22.55
CA ASP A 314 -16.94 -20.92 -23.46
C ASP A 314 -16.66 -22.45 -23.31
N GLU A 315 -16.59 -22.95 -22.07
CA GLU A 315 -16.52 -24.39 -21.77
C GLU A 315 -17.92 -24.96 -21.47
N GLU A 316 -18.12 -26.24 -21.77
CA GLU A 316 -19.41 -26.92 -21.60
C GLU A 316 -19.93 -26.80 -20.15
N GLY A 317 -21.09 -26.15 -19.96
CA GLY A 317 -21.80 -26.05 -18.68
C GLY A 317 -21.85 -24.67 -18.01
N LEU A 318 -21.19 -23.65 -18.57
CA LEU A 318 -21.19 -22.28 -18.05
C LEU A 318 -21.64 -21.29 -19.14
N GLU A 319 -22.76 -20.58 -18.91
CA GLU A 319 -23.24 -19.56 -19.85
C GLU A 319 -23.22 -18.16 -19.22
N LEU A 320 -22.54 -17.23 -19.89
CA LEU A 320 -22.46 -15.82 -19.49
C LEU A 320 -23.70 -15.07 -19.96
N SER A 321 -24.53 -14.62 -19.02
CA SER A 321 -25.72 -13.81 -19.30
C SER A 321 -25.41 -12.31 -19.16
N GLY A 322 -25.52 -11.56 -20.25
CA GLY A 322 -25.40 -10.09 -20.28
C GLY A 322 -24.12 -9.57 -20.96
N GLY A 323 -24.30 -8.61 -21.87
CA GLY A 323 -23.30 -7.71 -22.46
C GLY A 323 -22.00 -8.32 -23.01
N ASN A 324 -21.74 -8.19 -24.31
CA ASN A 324 -20.54 -8.74 -24.97
C ASN A 324 -19.19 -8.12 -24.55
N ARG A 325 -19.15 -7.21 -23.56
CA ARG A 325 -17.97 -6.42 -23.23
C ARG A 325 -17.64 -6.45 -21.73
N TRP A 326 -16.41 -6.86 -21.40
CA TRP A 326 -15.87 -6.86 -20.03
C TRP A 326 -14.87 -5.71 -19.86
N GLU A 327 -15.37 -4.58 -19.37
CA GLU A 327 -14.55 -3.40 -19.01
C GLU A 327 -14.11 -3.45 -17.53
N MET A 328 -13.19 -2.58 -17.14
CA MET A 328 -12.75 -2.43 -15.75
C MET A 328 -13.93 -2.09 -14.84
N GLY A 329 -14.14 -2.87 -13.78
CA GLY A 329 -15.28 -2.68 -12.87
C GLY A 329 -16.62 -3.21 -13.41
N ALA A 330 -16.64 -3.86 -14.59
CA ALA A 330 -17.83 -4.54 -15.08
C ALA A 330 -18.08 -5.82 -14.27
N SER A 331 -19.33 -6.01 -13.85
CA SER A 331 -19.81 -7.25 -13.22
C SER A 331 -20.65 -8.01 -14.24
N THR A 332 -20.36 -9.30 -14.42
CA THR A 332 -21.16 -10.17 -15.28
C THR A 332 -21.65 -11.37 -14.48
N ARG A 333 -22.90 -11.78 -14.73
CA ARG A 333 -23.50 -12.94 -14.09
C ARG A 333 -23.38 -14.16 -15.00
N THR A 334 -22.92 -15.27 -14.44
CA THR A 334 -22.85 -16.55 -15.13
C THR A 334 -23.86 -17.50 -14.53
N ALA A 335 -24.62 -18.19 -15.38
CA ALA A 335 -25.50 -19.27 -14.97
C ALA A 335 -24.80 -20.61 -15.22
N LEU A 336 -24.89 -21.50 -14.23
CA LEU A 336 -24.49 -22.89 -14.40
C LEU A 336 -25.64 -23.66 -15.05
N LEU A 337 -25.41 -24.20 -16.23
CA LEU A 337 -26.41 -24.97 -16.96
C LEU A 337 -26.44 -26.39 -16.39
N SER A 338 -27.65 -26.93 -16.22
CA SER A 338 -27.79 -28.38 -16.01
C SER A 338 -27.32 -29.15 -17.25
N PRO A 339 -26.99 -30.45 -17.15
CA PRO A 339 -26.62 -31.27 -18.32
C PRO A 339 -27.67 -31.31 -19.44
N ASN A 340 -28.89 -30.85 -19.16
CA ASN A 340 -30.02 -30.79 -20.09
C ASN A 340 -30.23 -29.39 -20.70
N GLY A 341 -29.41 -28.39 -20.35
CA GLY A 341 -29.44 -27.04 -20.94
C GLY A 341 -30.56 -26.11 -20.43
N GLU A 342 -31.31 -26.48 -19.38
CA GLU A 342 -32.35 -25.61 -18.81
C GLU A 342 -31.76 -24.57 -17.83
N VAL A 343 -32.03 -23.29 -18.07
CA VAL A 343 -31.74 -22.16 -17.18
C VAL A 343 -32.93 -21.97 -16.24
N SER A 344 -32.71 -22.10 -14.93
CA SER A 344 -33.76 -21.90 -13.93
C SER A 344 -33.72 -20.44 -13.44
N PHE A 345 -34.68 -19.64 -13.92
CA PHE A 345 -35.05 -18.26 -13.52
C PHE A 345 -34.30 -17.06 -14.14
N ASP A 346 -35.08 -16.30 -14.92
CA ASP A 346 -34.82 -14.90 -15.32
C ASP A 346 -35.42 -13.94 -14.30
N HIS A 347 -34.65 -12.95 -13.81
CA HIS A 347 -35.20 -11.61 -13.49
C HIS A 347 -34.12 -10.51 -13.37
N LEU A 348 -34.35 -9.46 -14.17
CA LEU A 348 -34.08 -8.01 -14.03
C LEU A 348 -32.76 -7.48 -13.43
N ASN A 349 -31.87 -7.11 -14.36
CA ASN A 349 -31.06 -5.88 -14.49
C ASN A 349 -31.07 -4.84 -13.34
N THR A 350 -29.89 -4.39 -12.90
CA THR A 350 -29.61 -2.98 -12.52
C THR A 350 -28.14 -2.63 -12.74
N GLN A 351 -27.91 -1.44 -13.31
CA GLN A 351 -26.65 -0.88 -13.80
C GLN A 351 -25.73 -0.32 -12.70
N LEU A 352 -24.42 -0.39 -13.00
CA LEU A 352 -23.28 0.53 -12.76
C LEU A 352 -23.37 1.65 -11.71
N PHE A 353 -22.39 1.67 -10.81
CA PHE A 353 -21.68 2.90 -10.43
C PHE A 353 -20.17 2.72 -10.68
N ALA A 354 -19.61 3.50 -11.61
CA ALA A 354 -18.18 3.68 -11.75
C ALA A 354 -17.84 5.13 -11.40
N GLU A 355 -17.40 5.39 -10.17
CA GLU A 355 -16.73 6.65 -9.83
C GLU A 355 -15.25 6.52 -10.18
N GLY A 356 -14.95 6.57 -11.49
CA GLY A 356 -13.58 6.65 -12.00
C GLY A 356 -13.26 8.10 -12.34
N LYS A 357 -12.42 8.77 -11.53
CA LYS A 357 -11.77 10.01 -11.95
C LYS A 357 -10.86 9.71 -13.15
N SER A 358 -11.39 9.87 -14.37
CA SER A 358 -10.57 9.92 -15.58
C SER A 358 -9.81 11.26 -15.58
N THR A 359 -8.48 11.20 -15.49
CA THR A 359 -7.58 12.35 -15.63
C THR A 359 -7.15 12.59 -17.08
N VAL A 360 -7.81 11.97 -18.06
CA VAL A 360 -7.47 12.14 -19.48
C VAL A 360 -8.53 12.99 -20.16
N PRO A 361 -8.19 14.18 -20.70
CA PRO A 361 -9.14 15.02 -21.41
C PRO A 361 -9.55 14.35 -22.74
N PRO A 362 -10.81 14.54 -23.19
CA PRO A 362 -11.27 13.96 -24.45
C PRO A 362 -10.51 14.56 -25.65
N PRO A 363 -10.23 13.77 -26.70
CA PRO A 363 -9.55 14.27 -27.89
C PRO A 363 -10.43 15.29 -28.64
N PRO A 364 -9.83 16.32 -29.27
CA PRO A 364 -10.59 17.33 -29.99
C PRO A 364 -11.32 16.72 -31.20
N PRO A 365 -12.51 17.25 -31.56
CA PRO A 365 -13.29 16.75 -32.69
C PRO A 365 -12.51 16.92 -34.00
N LYS A 366 -12.46 15.86 -34.80
CA LYS A 366 -11.94 15.92 -36.17
C LYS A 366 -12.88 16.81 -36.98
N ILE A 367 -12.38 17.97 -37.39
CA ILE A 367 -13.01 18.78 -38.43
C ILE A 367 -12.80 18.02 -39.74
N GLU A 368 -13.84 17.33 -40.21
CA GLU A 368 -13.90 16.85 -41.57
C GLU A 368 -13.95 18.06 -42.51
N GLN A 369 -12.91 18.22 -43.33
CA GLN A 369 -12.95 19.12 -44.47
C GLN A 369 -14.03 18.59 -45.43
N ILE A 370 -15.14 19.31 -45.51
CA ILE A 370 -16.08 19.21 -46.62
C ILE A 370 -15.49 20.09 -47.73
N PHE A 371 -15.10 19.45 -48.83
CA PHE A 371 -14.76 19.95 -50.18
C PHE A 371 -14.23 21.37 -50.35
#